data_AF-A0A2N3Y1T7-F1
#
_entry.id   AF-A0A2N3Y1T7-F1
#
_cell.length_a   1.000
_cell.length_b   1.000
_cell.length_c   1.000
_cell.angle_alpha   90.00
_cell.angle_beta   90.00
_cell.angle_gamma   90.00
#
_symmetry.space_group_name_H-M   'P 1'
#
loop_
_entity.id
_entity.type
_entity.pdbx_description
1 polymer ?
#
loop_
_entity_poly.entity_id
_entity_poly.type
_entity_poly.pdbx_seq_one_letter_code
_entity_poly.pdbx_strand_id
1 'polypeptide(L)'
;MPDKHGDVALSVRSMDGQYHIRSLPGMNDAWPISHDGLFVGEDNWVAVLCGTQFGPIELRVRKHDTTPEEIDQGWDMSAEWSLDCAEGRLTIQDIYSSDPPKVVDVACHVSVDLPQVCLGSCVTHFRRLG
;
A
#
# COMPACT_ATOMS: atom_id res chain seq x y z
N MET A 1 1.11 -21.89 -16.77
CA MET A 1 1.38 -22.26 -15.37
C MET A 1 0.87 -21.12 -14.52
N PRO A 2 0.08 -21.34 -13.47
CA PRO A 2 -0.26 -20.26 -12.57
C PRO A 2 1.04 -19.75 -11.93
N ASP A 3 1.16 -18.44 -11.94
CA ASP A 3 2.24 -17.63 -11.41
C ASP A 3 2.62 -18.05 -9.98
N LYS A 4 3.93 -18.25 -9.77
CA LYS A 4 4.52 -18.60 -8.47
C LYS A 4 4.54 -17.44 -7.47
N HIS A 5 4.00 -16.29 -7.84
CA HIS A 5 3.95 -15.09 -7.02
C HIS A 5 2.48 -14.72 -6.87
N GLY A 6 1.95 -14.80 -5.66
CA GLY A 6 0.54 -14.49 -5.41
C GLY A 6 0.28 -13.02 -5.70
N ASP A 7 -0.22 -12.73 -6.90
CA ASP A 7 -0.73 -11.43 -7.30
C ASP A 7 -2.22 -11.35 -6.96
N VAL A 8 -2.60 -10.34 -6.20
CA VAL A 8 -3.98 -10.14 -5.75
C VAL A 8 -4.44 -8.76 -6.21
N ALA A 9 -5.43 -8.73 -7.11
CA ALA A 9 -6.14 -7.51 -7.43
C ALA A 9 -7.17 -7.18 -6.34
N LEU A 10 -7.15 -5.94 -5.84
CA LEU A 10 -8.05 -5.45 -4.79
C LEU A 10 -8.67 -4.12 -5.21
N SER A 11 -9.98 -3.97 -5.01
CA SER A 11 -10.64 -2.68 -5.11
C SER A 11 -10.75 -2.05 -3.72
N VAL A 12 -10.16 -0.86 -3.55
CA VAL A 12 -10.25 -0.04 -2.33
C VAL A 12 -10.87 1.31 -2.69
N ARG A 13 -11.36 2.07 -1.70
CA ARG A 13 -11.81 3.44 -1.96
C ARG A 13 -10.73 4.43 -1.55
N SER A 14 -10.57 5.48 -2.34
CA SER A 14 -10.03 6.74 -1.87
C SER A 14 -11.16 7.55 -1.25
N MET A 15 -10.91 8.10 -0.08
CA MET A 15 -11.74 9.10 0.57
C MET A 15 -10.83 10.18 1.13
N ASP A 16 -11.13 11.43 0.80
CA ASP A 16 -10.27 12.59 1.12
C ASP A 16 -8.87 12.48 0.49
N GLY A 17 -8.80 11.90 -0.70
CA GLY A 17 -7.55 11.78 -1.44
C GLY A 17 -6.59 10.72 -0.90
N GLN A 18 -7.07 9.74 -0.13
CA GLN A 18 -6.17 8.77 0.48
C GLN A 18 -6.83 7.42 0.80
N TYR A 19 -5.97 6.41 0.94
CA TYR A 19 -6.27 5.16 1.63
C TYR A 19 -5.06 4.77 2.50
N HIS A 20 -5.24 3.83 3.41
CA HIS A 20 -4.22 3.44 4.39
C HIS A 20 -3.85 1.98 4.24
N ILE A 21 -2.58 1.68 4.48
CA ILE A 21 -2.02 0.35 4.62
C ILE A 21 -1.45 0.25 6.04
N ARG A 22 -1.83 -0.78 6.81
CA ARG A 22 -1.47 -0.91 8.23
C ARG A 22 -1.09 -2.33 8.59
N SER A 23 -0.12 -2.50 9.47
CA SER A 23 0.26 -3.81 10.01
C SER A 23 -0.39 -4.16 11.35
N LEU A 24 -0.93 -3.18 12.06
CA LEU A 24 -1.61 -3.33 13.35
C LEU A 24 -2.93 -2.55 13.38
N PRO A 25 -3.91 -2.97 14.21
CA PRO A 25 -5.11 -2.18 14.45
C PRO A 25 -4.77 -0.94 15.29
N GLY A 26 -4.76 0.23 14.64
CA GLY A 26 -4.68 1.54 15.30
C GLY A 26 -3.72 2.50 14.58
N MET A 27 -4.16 3.75 14.42
CA MET A 27 -3.27 4.90 14.17
C MET A 27 -3.33 5.71 15.46
N ASN A 28 -2.27 5.69 16.25
CA ASN A 28 -2.27 6.33 17.57
C ASN A 28 -1.79 7.78 17.56
N ASP A 29 -1.40 8.31 16.39
CA ASP A 29 -0.64 9.55 16.35
C ASP A 29 -1.22 10.65 15.45
N ALA A 30 -0.72 11.87 15.70
CA ALA A 30 -0.97 13.01 14.83
C ALA A 30 -0.37 12.74 13.43
N TRP A 31 -1.05 13.22 12.38
CA TRP A 31 -0.57 13.08 11.01
C TRP A 31 0.86 13.64 10.86
N PRO A 32 1.86 12.80 10.54
CA PRO A 32 3.21 13.30 10.32
C PRO A 32 3.26 14.17 9.07
N ILE A 33 4.36 14.91 8.91
CA ILE A 33 4.58 15.70 7.69
C ILE A 33 4.96 14.72 6.56
N SER A 34 4.28 14.82 5.41
CA SER A 34 4.66 14.06 4.22
C SER A 34 6.04 14.51 3.72
N HIS A 35 6.92 13.54 3.44
CA HIS A 35 8.28 13.81 2.98
C HIS A 35 8.39 13.97 1.46
N ASP A 36 7.52 13.30 0.70
CA ASP A 36 7.59 13.19 -0.76
C ASP A 36 6.29 13.60 -1.48
N GLY A 37 5.24 13.95 -0.73
CA GLY A 37 3.92 14.28 -1.28
C GLY A 37 3.14 13.07 -1.80
N LEU A 38 3.63 11.84 -1.59
CA LEU A 38 3.02 10.58 -2.02
C LEU A 38 2.59 9.74 -0.82
N PHE A 39 3.38 9.78 0.25
CA PHE A 39 3.13 9.03 1.47
C PHE A 39 3.18 9.92 2.70
N VAL A 40 2.45 9.49 3.71
CA VAL A 40 2.56 10.00 5.07
C VAL A 40 2.24 8.86 6.03
N GLY A 41 3.07 8.66 7.03
CA GLY A 41 2.93 7.52 7.92
C GLY A 41 4.10 7.32 8.84
N GLU A 42 4.09 6.17 9.49
CA GLU A 42 5.07 5.72 10.48
C GLU A 42 5.46 4.24 10.20
N ASP A 43 6.16 3.62 11.14
CA ASP A 43 6.71 2.27 10.96
C ASP A 43 5.64 1.18 10.77
N ASN A 44 4.43 1.38 11.29
CA ASN A 44 3.35 0.36 11.26
C ASN A 44 2.12 0.77 10.43
N TRP A 45 2.11 1.96 9.84
CA TRP A 45 1.06 2.40 8.93
C TRP A 45 1.55 3.44 7.93
N VAL A 46 0.94 3.46 6.74
CA VAL A 46 1.14 4.51 5.76
C VAL A 46 -0.20 4.89 5.13
N ALA A 47 -0.45 6.18 4.99
CA ALA A 47 -1.46 6.70 4.09
C ALA A 47 -0.81 6.96 2.73
N VAL A 48 -1.48 6.48 1.69
CA VAL A 48 -1.08 6.70 0.31
C VAL A 48 -1.96 7.81 -0.27
N LEU A 49 -1.31 8.90 -0.66
CA LEU A 49 -1.96 10.06 -1.23
C LEU A 49 -2.30 9.80 -2.70
N CYS A 50 -3.57 9.97 -3.02
CA CYS A 50 -4.17 9.63 -4.28
C CYS A 50 -4.42 10.89 -5.11
N GLY A 51 -4.28 10.77 -6.43
CA GLY A 51 -4.65 11.83 -7.37
C GLY A 51 -6.17 12.08 -7.46
N THR A 52 -6.99 11.14 -6.98
CA THR A 52 -8.43 11.29 -6.86
C THR A 52 -8.87 11.48 -5.41
N GLN A 53 -9.72 12.47 -5.17
CA GLN A 53 -10.25 12.78 -3.84
C GLN A 53 -11.25 11.73 -3.35
N PHE A 54 -12.05 11.15 -4.26
CA PHE A 54 -13.09 10.18 -3.93
C PHE A 54 -13.26 9.15 -5.05
N GLY A 55 -13.44 7.88 -4.69
CA GLY A 55 -13.83 6.83 -5.63
C GLY A 55 -13.01 5.54 -5.50
N PRO A 56 -13.34 4.51 -6.29
CA PRO A 56 -12.60 3.26 -6.26
C PRO A 56 -11.20 3.41 -6.87
N ILE A 57 -10.26 2.65 -6.31
CA ILE A 57 -8.88 2.48 -6.78
C ILE A 57 -8.62 0.98 -6.86
N GLU A 58 -8.12 0.54 -8.01
CA GLU A 58 -7.76 -0.86 -8.25
C GLU A 58 -6.29 -1.10 -7.92
N LEU A 59 -6.01 -1.74 -6.80
CA LEU A 59 -4.66 -2.10 -6.40
C LEU A 59 -4.27 -3.46 -6.95
N ARG A 60 -2.99 -3.66 -7.26
CA ARG A 60 -2.40 -4.99 -7.34
C ARG A 60 -1.43 -5.19 -6.21
N VAL A 61 -1.55 -6.30 -5.51
CA VAL A 61 -0.69 -6.63 -4.38
C VAL A 61 0.10 -7.87 -4.73
N ARG A 62 1.41 -7.71 -4.90
CA ARG A 62 2.31 -8.78 -5.29
C ARG A 62 3.18 -9.16 -4.11
N LYS A 63 3.22 -10.47 -3.81
CA LYS A 63 4.09 -11.04 -2.78
C LYS A 63 5.40 -11.50 -3.39
N HIS A 64 6.52 -11.09 -2.81
CA HIS A 64 7.85 -11.45 -3.26
C HIS A 64 8.62 -12.15 -2.14
N ASP A 65 9.31 -13.23 -2.48
CA ASP A 65 10.15 -13.97 -1.52
C ASP A 65 11.38 -13.15 -1.08
N THR A 66 11.85 -12.27 -1.96
CA THR A 66 12.98 -11.35 -1.77
C THR A 66 12.59 -9.95 -2.23
N THR A 67 13.35 -8.93 -1.83
CA THR A 67 13.21 -7.59 -2.42
C THR A 67 13.36 -7.70 -3.95
N PRO A 68 12.43 -7.14 -4.74
CA PRO A 68 12.60 -7.06 -6.20
C PRO A 68 13.85 -6.26 -6.55
N GLU A 69 14.67 -6.74 -7.48
CA GLU A 69 15.88 -6.01 -7.93
C GLU A 69 15.54 -4.78 -8.77
N GLU A 70 14.40 -4.81 -9.47
CA GLU A 70 13.92 -3.71 -10.30
C GLU A 70 12.44 -3.45 -10.05
N ILE A 71 12.09 -2.17 -9.95
CA ILE A 71 10.71 -1.73 -10.05
C ILE A 71 10.37 -1.70 -11.54
N ASP A 72 9.28 -2.38 -11.92
CA ASP A 72 8.83 -2.48 -13.30
C ASP A 72 8.76 -1.09 -13.97
N GLN A 73 9.38 -0.92 -15.13
CA GLN A 73 9.54 0.40 -15.76
C GLN A 73 8.27 0.90 -16.47
N GLY A 74 7.17 0.14 -16.40
CA GLY A 74 5.87 0.53 -16.98
C GLY A 74 5.11 1.61 -16.22
N TRP A 75 5.65 2.13 -15.10
CA TRP A 75 4.95 3.05 -14.21
C TRP A 75 5.41 4.50 -14.36
N ASP A 76 4.46 5.43 -14.30
CA ASP A 76 4.74 6.87 -14.38
C ASP A 76 5.52 7.37 -13.14
N MET A 77 5.33 6.71 -11.99
CA MET A 77 5.96 7.03 -10.71
C MET A 77 6.26 5.73 -9.93
N SER A 78 7.27 5.78 -9.08
CA SER A 78 7.54 4.70 -8.14
C SER A 78 8.02 5.30 -6.83
N ALA A 79 7.59 4.70 -5.73
CA ALA A 79 8.01 5.11 -4.41
C ALA A 79 8.11 3.88 -3.50
N GLU A 80 8.81 4.00 -2.39
CA GLU A 80 9.09 2.87 -1.51
C GLU A 80 8.81 3.24 -0.07
N TRP A 81 8.13 2.35 0.66
CA TRP A 81 7.80 2.56 2.06
C TRP A 81 7.84 1.25 2.85
N SER A 82 8.83 1.10 3.71
CA SER A 82 8.92 -0.08 4.57
C SER A 82 7.94 0.01 5.75
N LEU A 83 7.21 -1.06 6.02
CA LEU A 83 6.35 -1.20 7.20
C LEU A 83 6.78 -2.42 8.03
N ASP A 84 6.98 -2.23 9.32
CA ASP A 84 7.10 -3.32 10.27
C ASP A 84 5.78 -4.10 10.33
N CYS A 85 5.84 -5.37 9.92
CA CYS A 85 4.70 -6.29 9.84
C CYS A 85 4.90 -7.47 10.79
N ALA A 86 5.10 -7.20 12.08
CA ALA A 86 5.34 -8.21 13.11
C ALA A 86 4.29 -9.35 13.11
N GLU A 87 3.01 -9.03 12.88
CA GLU A 87 1.91 -10.01 12.82
C GLU A 87 1.77 -10.75 11.48
N GLY A 88 2.61 -10.42 10.49
CA GLY A 88 2.56 -11.03 9.15
C GLY A 88 1.26 -10.73 8.39
N ARG A 89 0.58 -9.62 8.69
CA ARG A 89 -0.67 -9.21 8.04
C ARG A 89 -0.67 -7.71 7.77
N LEU A 90 -1.22 -7.33 6.64
CA LEU A 90 -1.54 -5.96 6.28
C LEU A 90 -3.04 -5.80 6.10
N THR A 91 -3.55 -4.65 6.52
CA THR A 91 -4.92 -4.20 6.24
C THR A 91 -4.88 -2.98 5.33
N ILE A 92 -5.76 -2.95 4.33
CA ILE A 92 -5.89 -1.85 3.37
C ILE A 92 -7.32 -1.32 3.40
N GLN A 93 -7.47 -0.02 3.67
CA GLN A 93 -8.78 0.63 3.84
C GLN A 93 -8.66 2.16 3.82
N ASP A 94 -9.72 2.88 3.45
CA ASP A 94 -9.82 4.29 3.79
C ASP A 94 -10.19 4.48 5.29
N ILE A 95 -9.81 5.61 5.90
CA ILE A 95 -10.09 5.88 7.34
C ILE A 95 -11.56 6.13 7.64
N TYR A 96 -12.37 6.46 6.64
CA TYR A 96 -13.76 6.85 6.82
C TYR A 96 -14.73 5.69 6.57
N SER A 97 -14.25 4.56 6.06
CA SER A 97 -15.07 3.40 5.73
C SER A 97 -15.60 2.72 6.97
N SER A 98 -16.88 2.35 6.90
CA SER A 98 -17.47 1.32 7.77
C SER A 98 -17.28 -0.11 7.23
N ASP A 99 -16.78 -0.25 5.99
CA ASP A 99 -16.56 -1.56 5.37
C ASP A 99 -15.40 -2.30 6.05
N PRO A 100 -15.41 -3.64 6.11
CA PRO A 100 -14.27 -4.40 6.59
C PRO A 100 -13.00 -4.09 5.77
N PRO A 101 -11.83 -3.95 6.42
CA PRO A 101 -10.58 -3.73 5.71
C PRO A 101 -10.25 -4.93 4.80
N LYS A 102 -9.57 -4.66 3.69
CA LYS A 102 -8.98 -5.74 2.87
C LYS A 102 -7.74 -6.27 3.60
N VAL A 103 -7.61 -7.57 3.72
CA VAL A 103 -6.51 -8.21 4.48
C VAL A 103 -5.57 -8.94 3.52
N VAL A 104 -4.27 -8.75 3.70
CA VAL A 104 -3.22 -9.41 2.93
C VAL A 104 -2.18 -10.00 3.88
N ASP A 105 -1.94 -11.31 3.81
CA ASP A 105 -0.86 -11.95 4.58
C ASP A 105 0.51 -11.62 3.99
N VAL A 106 1.47 -11.27 4.85
CA VAL A 106 2.83 -10.84 4.49
C VAL A 106 3.85 -11.79 5.08
N ALA A 107 4.58 -12.50 4.21
CA ALA A 107 5.67 -13.38 4.62
C ALA A 107 7.02 -12.64 4.69
N CYS A 108 7.26 -11.69 3.77
CA CYS A 108 8.58 -11.07 3.59
C CYS A 108 8.50 -9.69 2.91
N HIS A 109 8.18 -9.64 1.61
CA HIS A 109 8.07 -8.42 0.83
C HIS A 109 6.73 -8.33 0.09
N VAL A 110 6.12 -7.15 0.08
CA VAL A 110 4.87 -6.88 -0.64
C VAL A 110 5.02 -5.62 -1.45
N SER A 111 4.65 -5.65 -2.73
CA SER A 111 4.49 -4.43 -3.52
C SER A 111 3.01 -4.17 -3.79
N VAL A 112 2.57 -2.92 -3.64
CA VAL A 112 1.22 -2.46 -3.97
C VAL A 112 1.31 -1.53 -5.17
N ASP A 113 0.73 -1.94 -6.30
CA ASP A 113 0.66 -1.15 -7.52
C ASP A 113 -0.64 -0.38 -7.59
N LEU A 114 -0.54 0.91 -7.93
CA LEU A 114 -1.63 1.83 -8.15
C LEU A 114 -1.86 2.06 -9.66
N PRO A 115 -3.11 2.08 -10.15
CA PRO A 115 -3.39 2.45 -11.51
C PRO A 115 -3.29 3.97 -11.70
N GLN A 116 -3.20 4.39 -12.96
CA GLN A 116 -3.09 5.78 -13.49
C GLN A 116 -4.06 6.84 -12.93
N VAL A 117 -4.93 6.53 -11.98
CA VAL A 117 -5.86 7.48 -11.33
C VAL A 117 -5.21 8.19 -10.13
N CYS A 118 -4.03 7.74 -9.70
CA CYS A 118 -3.10 8.58 -8.95
C CYS A 118 -2.42 9.58 -9.92
N LEU A 119 -1.64 10.55 -9.46
CA LEU A 119 -0.94 11.52 -10.33
C LEU A 119 0.18 10.89 -11.20
N GLY A 120 -0.04 9.67 -11.68
CA GLY A 120 0.93 8.70 -12.18
C GLY A 120 0.64 7.34 -11.54
N SER A 121 0.86 6.25 -12.28
CA SER A 121 0.87 4.90 -11.68
C SER A 121 2.00 4.82 -10.65
N CYS A 122 1.77 4.28 -9.45
CA CYS A 122 2.75 4.24 -8.35
C CYS A 122 2.88 2.82 -7.79
N VAL A 123 4.11 2.37 -7.50
CA VAL A 123 4.34 1.14 -6.71
C VAL A 123 4.71 1.55 -5.29
N THR A 124 4.28 0.79 -4.29
CA THR A 124 4.71 0.92 -2.88
C THR A 124 5.25 -0.41 -2.38
N HIS A 125 6.53 -0.48 -1.99
CA HIS A 125 7.13 -1.72 -1.49
C HIS A 125 7.23 -1.72 0.03
N PHE A 126 6.67 -2.75 0.65
CA PHE A 126 6.68 -3.04 2.06
C PHE A 126 7.66 -4.16 2.37
N ARG A 127 8.45 -3.96 3.43
CA ARG A 127 9.39 -4.94 3.95
C ARG A 127 9.11 -5.18 5.42
N ARG A 128 8.98 -6.45 5.82
CA ARG A 128 9.00 -6.83 7.23
C ARG A 128 10.39 -6.55 7.82
N LEU A 129 10.45 -5.70 8.84
CA LEU A 129 11.62 -5.56 9.70
C LEU A 129 11.58 -6.70 10.72
N GLY A 130 12.67 -7.46 10.80
CA GLY A 130 12.81 -8.61 11.69
C GLY A 130 13.42 -8.22 13.03
#